data_AF-X1DHK0-F1
#
_entry.id   AF-X1DHK0-F1
#
_cell.length_a   1.000
_cell.length_b   1.000
_cell.length_c   1.000
_cell.angle_alpha   90.00
_cell.angle_beta   90.00
_cell.angle_gamma   90.00
#
_symmetry.space_group_name_H-M   'P 1'
#
loop_
_entity.id
_entity.type
_entity.pdbx_description
1 polymer ?
#
loop_
_entity_poly.entity_id
_entity_poly.type
_entity_poly.pdbx_seq_one_letter_code
_entity_poly.pdbx_strand_id
1 'polypeptide(L)'
;KLRISEEKLKKAENFYEKHGAKTVIIGRWTAFLRTFTAFLAGVNGMNYPKFFLYNGIGAITWGLGNCLFGYYFGKNMDLILSIIHKIGWVTLAIIIFMILLWYIWRRWLRDYLFRNKND
;
A
#
# COMPACT_ATOMS: atom_id res chain seq x y z
N LYS A 1 30.95 -10.24 4.83
CA LYS A 1 30.46 -10.34 6.24
C LYS A 1 29.46 -9.22 6.48
N LEU A 2 28.15 -9.51 6.48
CA LEU A 2 27.11 -8.54 6.85
C LEU A 2 27.28 -8.22 8.34
N ARG A 3 27.89 -7.08 8.65
CA ARG A 3 28.17 -6.63 10.02
C ARG A 3 26.88 -6.09 10.63
N ILE A 4 25.95 -6.97 10.98
CA ILE A 4 24.80 -6.59 11.81
C ILE A 4 25.37 -6.29 13.19
N SER A 5 25.22 -5.04 13.65
CA SER A 5 25.63 -4.62 14.98
C SER A 5 24.92 -5.48 16.03
N GLU A 6 25.66 -6.01 17.00
CA GLU A 6 25.10 -6.79 18.11
C GLU A 6 23.98 -6.04 18.83
N GLU A 7 24.06 -4.70 18.88
CA GLU A 7 23.03 -3.85 19.45
C GLU A 7 21.70 -3.93 18.69
N LYS A 8 21.75 -4.09 17.35
CA LYS A 8 20.57 -4.25 16.50
C LYS A 8 19.95 -5.64 16.67
N LEU A 9 20.78 -6.68 16.84
CA LEU A 9 20.31 -8.04 17.14
C LEU A 9 19.58 -8.10 18.48
N LYS A 10 20.19 -7.52 19.52
CA LYS A 10 19.60 -7.47 20.87
C LYS A 10 18.29 -6.68 20.91
N LYS A 11 18.21 -5.58 20.16
CA LYS A 11 16.95 -4.82 19.97
C LYS A 11 15.89 -5.64 19.23
N ALA A 12 16.27 -6.40 18.20
CA ALA A 12 15.36 -7.25 17.45
C ALA A 12 14.81 -8.40 18.31
N GLU A 13 15.67 -9.06 19.10
CA GLU A 13 15.28 -10.09 20.08
C GLU A 13 14.30 -9.56 21.13
N ASN A 14 14.64 -8.45 21.81
CA ASN A 14 13.76 -7.84 22.81
C ASN A 14 12.42 -7.40 22.22
N PHE A 15 12.42 -6.91 20.97
CA PHE A 15 11.20 -6.57 20.25
C PHE A 15 10.38 -7.81 19.90
N TYR A 16 11.03 -8.91 19.48
CA TYR A 16 10.36 -10.16 19.16
C TYR A 16 9.79 -10.87 20.39
N GLU A 17 10.50 -10.87 21.53
CA GLU A 17 9.99 -11.35 22.80
C GLU A 17 8.71 -10.62 23.21
N LYS A 18 8.71 -9.29 23.09
CA LYS A 18 7.60 -8.44 23.54
C LYS A 18 6.45 -8.36 22.53
N HIS A 19 6.74 -8.40 21.22
CA HIS A 19 5.78 -8.05 20.16
C HIS A 19 5.70 -9.05 19.00
N GLY A 20 6.57 -10.05 18.90
CA GLY A 20 6.62 -10.97 17.76
C GLY A 20 5.28 -11.66 17.44
N ALA A 21 4.50 -11.97 18.47
CA ALA A 21 3.13 -12.46 18.36
C ALA A 21 2.19 -11.51 17.60
N LYS A 22 2.20 -10.21 17.95
CA LYS A 22 1.39 -9.18 17.29
C LYS A 22 1.91 -8.88 15.89
N THR A 23 3.23 -8.93 15.71
CA THR A 23 3.88 -8.71 14.40
C THR A 23 3.48 -9.77 13.38
N VAL A 24 3.27 -11.03 13.79
CA VAL A 24 2.80 -12.09 12.90
C VAL A 24 1.37 -11.83 12.41
N ILE A 25 0.49 -11.34 13.30
CA ILE A 25 -0.89 -10.99 12.94
C ILE A 25 -0.90 -9.77 12.01
N ILE A 26 -0.22 -8.69 12.38
CA ILE A 26 -0.16 -7.45 11.59
C ILE A 26 0.52 -7.70 10.23
N GLY A 27 1.57 -8.53 10.22
CA GLY A 27 2.28 -8.92 9.02
C GLY A 27 1.39 -9.61 8.00
N ARG A 28 0.33 -10.31 8.42
CA ARG A 28 -0.64 -10.92 7.50
C ARG A 28 -1.52 -9.91 6.77
N TRP A 29 -1.80 -8.76 7.36
CA TRP A 29 -2.56 -7.68 6.74
C TRP A 29 -1.75 -6.87 5.72
N THR A 30 -0.42 -7.00 5.74
CA THR A 30 0.50 -6.27 4.86
C THR A 30 1.15 -7.24 3.87
N ALA A 31 0.86 -7.07 2.58
CA ALA A 31 1.31 -7.99 1.53
C ALA A 31 2.84 -8.23 1.56
N PHE A 32 3.62 -7.17 1.79
CA PHE A 32 5.07 -7.25 1.94
C PHE A 32 5.48 -8.02 3.19
N LEU A 33 5.02 -7.59 4.38
CA LEU A 33 5.40 -8.20 5.66
C LEU A 33 5.02 -9.67 5.78
N ARG A 34 3.94 -10.13 5.12
CA ARG A 34 3.54 -11.54 5.11
C ARG A 34 4.64 -12.48 4.62
N THR A 35 5.40 -12.07 3.60
CA THR A 35 6.52 -12.86 3.06
C THR A 35 7.69 -12.93 4.05
N PHE A 36 7.97 -11.84 4.75
CA PHE A 36 9.02 -11.78 5.77
C PHE A 36 8.60 -12.39 7.12
N THR A 37 7.31 -12.60 7.35
CA THR A 37 6.81 -13.05 8.66
C THR A 37 7.37 -14.43 9.04
N ALA A 38 7.37 -15.38 8.10
CA ALA A 38 7.93 -16.72 8.31
C ALA A 38 9.45 -16.68 8.44
N PHE A 39 10.12 -15.87 7.61
CA PHE A 39 11.56 -15.66 7.69
C PHE A 39 12.00 -15.07 9.03
N LEU A 40 11.37 -13.98 9.46
CA LEU A 40 11.68 -13.33 10.73
C LEU A 40 11.32 -14.21 11.93
N ALA A 41 10.23 -14.98 11.87
CA ALA A 41 9.92 -15.96 12.91
C ALA A 41 11.01 -17.05 13.03
N GLY A 42 11.54 -17.52 11.89
CA GLY A 42 12.64 -18.48 11.86
C GLY A 42 13.97 -17.90 12.37
N VAL A 43 14.34 -16.69 11.93
CA VAL A 43 15.58 -16.01 12.35
C VAL A 43 15.58 -15.69 13.85
N ASN A 44 14.41 -15.39 14.44
CA ASN A 44 14.28 -15.11 15.88
C ASN A 44 14.00 -16.37 16.73
N GLY A 45 14.13 -17.58 16.16
CA GLY A 45 13.95 -18.82 16.92
C GLY A 45 12.57 -19.01 17.54
N MET A 46 11.52 -18.48 16.91
CA MET A 46 10.17 -18.55 17.47
C MET A 46 9.68 -20.01 17.56
N ASN A 47 9.19 -20.39 18.73
CA ASN A 47 8.59 -21.71 18.96
C ASN A 47 7.47 -21.99 17.94
N TYR A 48 7.53 -23.13 17.25
CA TYR A 48 6.64 -23.46 16.14
C TYR A 48 5.14 -23.47 16.51
N PRO A 49 4.70 -24.12 17.61
CA PRO A 49 3.32 -23.99 18.11
C PRO A 49 2.84 -22.54 18.28
N LYS A 50 3.70 -21.68 18.83
CA LYS A 50 3.40 -20.25 19.02
C LYS A 50 3.22 -19.57 17.66
N PHE A 51 4.13 -19.81 16.72
CA PHE A 51 4.02 -19.28 15.36
C PHE A 51 2.73 -19.73 14.67
N PHE A 52 2.42 -21.03 14.72
CA PHE A 52 1.22 -21.60 14.10
C PHE A 52 -0.06 -20.96 14.63
N LEU A 53 -0.18 -20.79 15.95
CA LEU A 53 -1.35 -20.16 16.57
C LEU A 53 -1.54 -18.70 16.13
N TYR A 54 -0.50 -17.88 16.26
CA TYR A 54 -0.58 -16.45 15.88
C TYR A 54 -0.74 -16.25 14.39
N ASN A 55 -0.09 -17.10 13.59
CA ASN A 55 -0.32 -17.16 12.16
C ASN A 55 -1.80 -17.46 11.95
N GLY A 56 -2.32 -18.60 12.38
CA GLY A 56 -3.73 -19.01 12.25
C GLY A 56 -4.74 -17.92 12.59
N ILE A 57 -4.59 -17.26 13.75
CA ILE A 57 -5.42 -16.10 14.14
C ILE A 57 -5.37 -14.98 13.09
N GLY A 58 -4.17 -14.65 12.60
CA GLY A 58 -3.98 -13.73 11.48
C GLY A 58 -4.70 -14.14 10.19
N ALA A 59 -4.80 -15.43 9.86
CA ALA A 59 -5.55 -15.87 8.66
C ALA A 59 -7.04 -15.72 8.87
N ILE A 60 -7.54 -16.13 10.03
CA ILE A 60 -8.97 -16.06 10.34
C ILE A 60 -9.42 -14.61 10.34
N THR A 61 -8.70 -13.73 11.03
CA THR A 61 -8.99 -12.29 11.05
C THR A 61 -8.90 -11.66 9.66
N TRP A 62 -7.87 -11.99 8.88
CA TRP A 62 -7.75 -11.50 7.51
C TRP A 62 -8.87 -12.02 6.60
N GLY A 63 -9.17 -13.31 6.65
CA GLY A 63 -10.22 -13.94 5.83
C GLY A 63 -11.59 -13.37 6.16
N LEU A 64 -11.97 -13.35 7.44
CA LEU A 64 -13.23 -12.74 7.89
C LEU A 64 -13.29 -11.26 7.54
N GLY A 65 -12.20 -10.52 7.73
CA GLY A 65 -12.12 -9.10 7.38
C GLY A 65 -12.36 -8.84 5.90
N ASN A 66 -11.72 -9.62 5.01
CA ASN A 66 -11.91 -9.50 3.57
C ASN A 66 -13.31 -9.96 3.13
N CYS A 67 -13.84 -11.04 3.72
CA CYS A 67 -15.21 -11.48 3.44
C CYS A 67 -16.25 -10.44 3.85
N LEU A 68 -16.13 -9.87 5.05
CA LEU A 68 -17.01 -8.81 5.52
C LEU A 68 -16.86 -7.55 4.68
N PHE A 69 -15.62 -7.15 4.38
CA PHE A 69 -15.35 -6.03 3.50
C PHE A 69 -16.02 -6.22 2.13
N GLY A 70 -15.83 -7.39 1.50
CA GLY A 70 -16.47 -7.73 0.23
C GLY A 70 -17.99 -7.77 0.32
N TYR A 71 -18.56 -8.29 1.41
CA TYR A 71 -20.01 -8.34 1.62
C TYR A 71 -20.62 -6.94 1.75
N TYR A 72 -20.04 -6.08 2.60
CA TYR A 72 -20.52 -4.71 2.75
C TYR A 72 -20.26 -3.86 1.50
N PHE A 73 -19.15 -4.09 0.81
CA PHE A 73 -18.84 -3.45 -0.46
C PHE A 73 -19.87 -3.87 -1.53
N GLY A 74 -20.17 -5.16 -1.67
CA GLY A 74 -21.18 -5.67 -2.58
C GLY A 74 -22.60 -5.18 -2.24
N LYS A 75 -22.95 -5.08 -0.96
CA LYS A 75 -24.24 -4.53 -0.53
C LYS A 75 -24.44 -3.06 -0.93
N ASN A 76 -23.36 -2.29 -1.03
CA ASN A 76 -23.37 -0.87 -1.39
C ASN A 76 -22.86 -0.62 -2.82
N MET A 77 -22.95 -1.62 -3.70
CA MET A 77 -22.33 -1.59 -5.02
C MET A 77 -22.86 -0.44 -5.89
N ASP A 78 -24.16 -0.12 -5.81
CA ASP A 78 -24.76 1.00 -6.55
C ASP A 78 -24.19 2.36 -6.11
N LEU A 79 -24.03 2.57 -4.80
CA LEU A 79 -23.41 3.78 -4.26
C LEU A 79 -21.95 3.89 -4.72
N ILE A 80 -21.19 2.80 -4.64
CA ILE A 80 -19.79 2.76 -5.04
C ILE A 80 -19.64 3.05 -6.55
N LEU A 81 -20.47 2.43 -7.39
CA LEU A 81 -20.50 2.69 -8.83
C LEU A 81 -20.77 4.16 -9.13
N SER A 82 -21.71 4.80 -8.42
CA SER A 82 -21.99 6.22 -8.59
C SER A 82 -20.78 7.11 -8.25
N ILE A 83 -20.06 6.77 -7.17
CA ILE A 83 -18.85 7.49 -6.75
C ILE A 83 -17.73 7.30 -7.77
N ILE A 84 -17.50 6.06 -8.21
CA ILE A 84 -16.47 5.73 -9.21
C ILE A 84 -16.75 6.47 -10.52
N HIS A 85 -17.99 6.46 -11.01
CA HIS A 85 -18.36 7.21 -12.21
C HIS A 85 -18.10 8.71 -12.04
N LYS A 86 -18.52 9.30 -10.91
CA LYS A 86 -18.29 10.73 -10.63
C LYS A 86 -16.81 11.08 -10.60
N ILE A 87 -15.99 10.28 -9.90
CA ILE A 87 -14.54 10.47 -9.84
C ILE A 87 -13.92 10.31 -11.23
N GLY A 88 -14.38 9.32 -12.02
CA GLY A 88 -13.93 9.10 -13.39
C GLY A 88 -14.14 10.31 -14.27
N TRP A 89 -15.35 10.88 -14.26
CA TRP A 89 -15.66 12.09 -15.03
C TRP A 89 -14.86 13.30 -14.57
N VAL A 90 -14.69 13.51 -13.26
CA VAL A 90 -13.87 14.60 -12.72
C VAL A 90 -12.41 14.44 -13.15
N THR A 91 -11.86 13.23 -13.05
CA THR A 91 -10.48 12.94 -13.45
C THR A 91 -10.28 13.16 -14.94
N LEU A 92 -11.22 12.70 -15.77
CA LEU A 92 -11.20 12.94 -17.21
C LEU A 92 -11.24 14.43 -17.54
N ALA A 93 -12.10 15.20 -16.88
CA ALA A 93 -12.20 16.64 -17.06
C ALA A 93 -10.88 17.35 -16.71
N ILE A 94 -10.22 16.95 -15.61
CA ILE A 94 -8.91 17.47 -15.21
C ILE A 94 -7.85 17.16 -16.28
N ILE A 95 -7.84 15.94 -16.81
CA ILE A 95 -6.89 15.55 -17.88
C ILE A 95 -7.10 16.40 -19.13
N ILE A 96 -8.35 16.54 -19.59
CA ILE A 96 -8.68 17.37 -20.77
C ILE A 96 -8.26 18.82 -20.53
N PHE A 97 -8.55 19.37 -19.36
CA PHE A 97 -8.16 20.72 -18.99
C PHE A 97 -6.64 20.91 -19.01
N MET A 98 -5.87 19.97 -18.46
CA MET A 98 -4.40 20.00 -18.52
C MET A 98 -3.87 19.96 -19.96
N ILE A 99 -4.47 19.15 -20.82
CA ILE A 99 -4.09 19.06 -22.25
C ILE A 99 -4.39 20.37 -22.96
N LEU A 100 -5.55 20.99 -22.70
CA LEU A 100 -5.93 22.28 -23.30
C LEU A 100 -4.98 23.40 -22.86
N LEU A 101 -4.68 23.50 -21.57
CA LEU A 101 -3.71 24.47 -21.05
C LEU A 101 -2.34 24.28 -21.69
N TRP A 102 -1.86 23.04 -21.79
CA TRP A 102 -0.61 22.73 -22.46
C TRP A 102 -0.63 23.14 -23.94
N TYR A 103 -1.72 22.87 -24.66
CA TYR A 103 -1.87 23.22 -26.06
C TYR A 103 -1.86 24.75 -26.28
N ILE A 104 -2.60 25.50 -25.47
CA ILE A 104 -2.66 26.96 -25.53
C ILE A 104 -1.30 27.56 -25.19
N TRP A 105 -0.68 27.09 -24.09
CA TRP A 105 0.65 27.54 -23.68
C TRP A 105 1.69 27.29 -24.77
N ARG A 106 1.69 26.10 -25.37
CA ARG A 106 2.60 25.75 -26.47
C ARG A 106 2.35 26.62 -27.71
N ARG A 107 1.09 26.95 -28.01
CA ARG A 107 0.76 27.84 -29.13
C ARG A 107 1.24 29.27 -28.87
N TRP A 108 0.95 29.82 -27.70
CA TRP A 108 1.41 31.15 -27.30
C TRP A 108 2.93 31.25 -27.28
N LEU A 109 3.64 30.22 -26.78
CA LEU A 109 5.09 30.18 -26.77
C LEU A 109 5.68 30.18 -28.19
N ARG A 110 5.08 29.44 -29.13
CA ARG A 110 5.50 29.50 -30.54
C ARG A 110 5.33 30.91 -31.08
N ASP A 111 4.16 31.51 -30.88
CA ASP A 111 3.85 32.84 -31.41
C ASP A 111 4.79 33.92 -30.81
N TYR A 112 5.13 33.83 -29.53
CA TYR A 112 6.10 34.70 -28.86
C TYR A 112 7.52 34.54 -29.45
N LEU A 113 7.97 33.30 -29.64
CA LEU A 113 9.30 33.00 -30.21
C LEU A 113 9.42 33.43 -31.68
N PHE A 114 8.35 33.32 -32.48
CA PHE A 114 8.35 33.79 -33.87
C PHE A 114 8.33 35.32 -33.98
N ARG A 115 7.64 36.02 -33.07
CA ARG A 115 7.61 37.49 -33.06
C ARG A 115 8.97 38.08 -32.70
N ASN A 116 9.64 37.54 -31.68
CA ASN A 116 10.94 38.02 -31.21
C ASN A 116 12.13 37.67 -32.13
N LYS A 117 11.93 36.86 -33.17
CA LYS A 117 12.96 36.54 -34.18
C LYS A 117 12.89 37.47 -35.40
N ASN A 118 11.77 38.15 -35.60
CA ASN A 118 11.50 39.01 -36.75
C ASN A 118 11.63 40.51 -36.44
N ASP A 119 11.82 40.87 -35.17
CA ASP A 119 12.27 42.19 -34.70
C ASP A 119 13.79 42.14 -34.45
#